data_AF-A0A6J1D7U3-F1
#
_entry.id   AF-A0A6J1D7U3-F1
#
_cell.length_a   1.000
_cell.length_b   1.000
_cell.length_c   1.000
_cell.angle_alpha   90.00
_cell.angle_beta   90.00
_cell.angle_gamma   90.00
#
_symmetry.space_group_name_H-M   'P 1'
#
loop_
_entity.id
_entity.type
_entity.pdbx_description
1 polymer ?
#
loop_
_entity_poly.entity_id
_entity_poly.type
_entity_poly.pdbx_seq_one_letter_code
_entity_poly.pdbx_strand_id
1 'polypeptide(L)'
;MTSRRLRAFKRWMTSNGIQYSDALQFTDSRDEGIAVRALCDLREGDVVANIPKLACLTVKTSAACSIIEEAALGGYLGLSVAVMYEKSLGEGSKWAGYLQLLPDRECLPLLWSLEDVDQLLCGTELHKTVKEDKTLMFEDWKENIVPLMVSAPSMFSLEFFGVEKYFCARSLISSRSFEIDDFHGFGMVPLADLFNHKTNAEDVHFTLVSSDIESDNSSVHLNDVHPYDESKSWNSPLDEAGSDSVLTEANSAYDINSDSSSLGGDPTTLEMIMVKNVKAGDEVFNTYGSLGNAALLHRYGFTEADNLYDIVNIDLELVTDWCSSLFSRRHSRARVSLWRKLEYCGCGNDNTEYFEISYDGEPQTELLILLYIMLLPEDAFNYFALTTSVSGNFCGVMLCEKGKSTWIEDSEISRDVLLTKDVRKALVSLADMRESLYGSSCFGKDLGTVCCVQDRKLYHSLMLCESERMILKKLRTYAAVGSQLSSTERRSSLRKEAHMNK
;
A
#
# COMPACT_ATOMS: atom_id res chain seq x y z
N MET A 1 3.47 31.08 -17.49
CA MET A 1 4.31 31.80 -16.49
C MET A 1 4.32 30.98 -15.21
N THR A 2 5.50 30.69 -14.65
CA THR A 2 5.64 29.98 -13.36
C THR A 2 4.86 30.72 -12.27
N SER A 3 4.14 30.03 -11.39
CA SER A 3 3.35 30.67 -10.33
C SER A 3 4.24 31.41 -9.31
N ARG A 4 3.67 32.34 -8.54
CA ARG A 4 4.41 33.07 -7.49
C ARG A 4 5.01 32.10 -6.45
N ARG A 5 4.23 31.09 -6.05
CA ARG A 5 4.64 30.07 -5.07
C ARG A 5 5.75 29.17 -5.62
N LEU A 6 5.67 28.71 -6.86
CA LEU A 6 6.75 27.94 -7.49
C LEU A 6 8.07 28.73 -7.60
N ARG A 7 8.02 30.04 -7.90
CA ARG A 7 9.23 30.87 -7.91
C ARG A 7 9.87 30.98 -6.52
N ALA A 8 9.06 31.06 -5.47
CA ALA A 8 9.55 31.11 -4.11
C ALA A 8 10.13 29.76 -3.68
N PHE A 9 9.48 28.65 -4.03
CA PHE A 9 10.02 27.31 -3.82
C PHE A 9 11.35 27.08 -4.54
N LYS A 10 11.49 27.48 -5.80
CA LYS A 10 12.78 27.38 -6.52
C LYS A 10 13.92 28.10 -5.80
N ARG A 11 13.68 29.32 -5.29
CA ARG A 11 14.69 30.04 -4.50
C ARG A 11 15.01 29.32 -3.19
N TRP A 12 13.99 28.78 -2.54
CA TRP A 12 14.13 28.02 -1.31
C TRP A 12 14.92 26.73 -1.51
N MET A 13 14.69 26.00 -2.60
CA MET A 13 15.49 24.83 -2.97
C MET A 13 16.96 25.19 -3.11
N THR A 14 17.27 26.25 -3.87
CA THR A 14 18.66 26.73 -4.03
C THR A 14 19.30 27.10 -2.70
N SER A 15 18.58 27.77 -1.79
CA SER A 15 19.14 28.14 -0.47
C SER A 15 19.35 26.96 0.47
N ASN A 16 18.65 25.83 0.24
CA ASN A 16 18.78 24.61 1.04
C ASN A 16 19.66 23.54 0.35
N GLY A 17 20.37 23.90 -0.73
CA GLY A 17 21.29 23.00 -1.41
C GLY A 17 20.63 21.91 -2.24
N ILE A 18 19.32 22.00 -2.50
CA ILE A 18 18.64 21.07 -3.41
C ILE A 18 19.04 21.43 -4.84
N GLN A 19 19.65 20.47 -5.54
CA GLN A 19 20.05 20.59 -6.93
C GLN A 19 19.09 19.77 -7.79
N TYR A 20 18.69 20.31 -8.94
CA TYR A 20 17.84 19.62 -9.90
C TYR A 20 18.24 19.97 -11.32
N SER A 21 17.97 19.08 -12.25
CA SER A 21 18.33 19.25 -13.65
C SER A 21 17.55 20.39 -14.31
N ASP A 22 18.25 21.22 -15.11
CA ASP A 22 17.62 22.25 -15.96
C ASP A 22 16.72 21.64 -17.05
N ALA A 23 16.77 20.32 -17.24
CA ALA A 23 15.84 19.57 -18.08
C ALA A 23 14.44 19.44 -17.47
N LEU A 24 14.24 19.81 -16.19
CA LEU A 24 12.93 19.74 -15.54
C LEU A 24 12.20 21.09 -15.53
N GLN A 25 10.92 21.05 -15.88
CA GLN A 25 9.99 22.16 -15.76
C GLN A 25 8.90 21.83 -14.75
N PHE A 26 8.76 22.69 -13.73
CA PHE A 26 7.62 22.63 -12.82
C PHE A 26 6.47 23.49 -13.34
N THR A 27 5.30 22.88 -13.51
CA THR A 27 4.04 23.55 -13.82
C THR A 27 3.13 23.55 -12.60
N ASP A 28 2.28 24.57 -12.50
CA ASP A 28 1.31 24.73 -11.40
C ASP A 28 0.02 25.24 -12.02
N SER A 29 -0.97 24.36 -12.13
CA SER A 29 -2.27 24.62 -12.72
C SER A 29 -3.38 24.40 -11.70
N ARG A 30 -4.55 24.98 -11.95
CA ARG A 30 -5.70 24.80 -11.06
C ARG A 30 -6.30 23.41 -11.15
N ASP A 31 -6.19 22.77 -12.32
CA ASP A 31 -6.89 21.52 -12.62
C ASP A 31 -6.00 20.29 -12.36
N GLU A 32 -4.72 20.36 -12.72
CA GLU A 32 -3.75 19.25 -12.57
C GLU A 32 -2.87 19.39 -11.32
N GLY A 33 -2.93 20.53 -10.61
CA GLY A 33 -2.02 20.82 -9.52
C GLY A 33 -0.59 21.05 -10.00
N ILE A 34 0.39 20.55 -9.24
CA ILE A 34 1.81 20.64 -9.61
C ILE A 34 2.18 19.41 -10.42
N ALA A 35 2.94 19.61 -11.50
CA ALA A 35 3.48 18.55 -12.33
C ALA A 35 4.93 18.86 -12.72
N VAL A 36 5.71 17.80 -12.96
CA VAL A 36 7.11 17.88 -13.38
C VAL A 36 7.22 17.38 -14.82
N ARG A 37 7.65 18.24 -15.75
CA ARG A 37 7.72 17.92 -17.18
C ARG A 37 9.14 18.00 -17.71
N ALA A 38 9.47 17.18 -18.70
CA ALA A 38 10.75 17.19 -19.37
C ALA A 38 10.83 18.34 -20.39
N LEU A 39 11.88 19.16 -20.35
CA LEU A 39 12.17 20.21 -21.33
C LEU A 39 12.98 19.69 -22.52
N CYS A 40 13.73 18.61 -22.32
CA CYS A 40 14.43 17.87 -23.36
C CYS A 40 14.29 16.37 -23.09
N ASP A 41 14.73 15.54 -24.03
CA ASP A 41 14.74 14.09 -23.84
C ASP A 41 15.62 13.73 -22.63
N LEU A 42 15.02 13.02 -21.67
CA LEU A 42 15.69 12.44 -20.49
C LEU A 42 15.98 10.96 -20.76
N ARG A 43 17.14 10.48 -20.31
CA ARG A 43 17.56 9.10 -20.51
C ARG A 43 17.54 8.33 -19.20
N GLU A 44 17.28 7.03 -19.31
CA GLU A 44 17.51 6.09 -18.22
C GLU A 44 18.94 6.25 -17.67
N GLY A 45 19.06 6.31 -16.34
CA GLY A 45 20.29 6.57 -15.59
C GLY A 45 20.59 8.05 -15.34
N ASP A 46 19.86 9.00 -15.94
CA ASP A 46 20.07 10.42 -15.65
C ASP A 46 19.66 10.75 -14.20
N VAL A 47 20.58 11.32 -13.41
CA VAL A 47 20.25 11.88 -12.10
C VAL A 47 19.61 13.25 -12.31
N VAL A 48 18.32 13.38 -11.97
CA VAL A 48 17.55 14.61 -12.20
C VAL A 48 17.39 15.47 -10.96
N ALA A 49 17.66 14.94 -9.76
CA ALA A 49 17.74 15.74 -8.54
C ALA A 49 18.68 15.12 -7.49
N ASN A 50 19.31 16.00 -6.71
CA ASN A 50 20.06 15.70 -5.49
C ASN A 50 19.47 16.53 -4.34
N ILE A 51 18.99 15.85 -3.30
CA ILE A 51 18.24 16.44 -2.19
C ILE A 51 18.99 16.14 -0.88
N PRO A 52 19.60 17.13 -0.22
CA PRO A 52 20.23 16.92 1.07
C PRO A 52 19.21 16.40 2.11
N LYS A 53 19.55 15.38 2.89
CA LYS A 53 18.67 14.84 3.95
C LYS A 53 18.25 15.92 4.95
N LEU A 54 19.15 16.86 5.25
CA LEU A 54 18.87 18.03 6.10
C LEU A 54 17.83 19.01 5.51
N ALA A 55 17.54 18.97 4.21
CA ALA A 55 16.49 19.75 3.59
C ALA A 55 15.10 19.09 3.73
N CYS A 56 15.05 17.79 4.05
CA CYS A 56 13.80 17.07 4.29
C CYS A 56 13.17 17.49 5.62
N LEU A 57 11.84 17.46 5.69
CA LEU A 57 11.11 17.69 6.93
C LEU A 57 10.81 16.34 7.58
N THR A 58 11.51 16.06 8.67
CA THR A 58 11.45 14.83 9.47
C THR A 58 11.30 15.22 10.94
N VAL A 59 11.08 14.23 11.82
CA VAL A 59 11.18 14.47 13.28
C VAL A 59 12.55 15.04 13.64
N LYS A 60 13.63 14.44 13.11
CA LYS A 60 15.02 14.81 13.41
C LYS A 60 15.41 16.22 12.96
N THR A 61 14.87 16.66 11.83
CA THR A 61 15.23 17.96 11.26
C THR A 61 14.37 19.09 11.81
N SER A 62 13.14 18.82 12.25
CA SER A 62 12.20 19.83 12.78
C SER A 62 12.72 20.51 14.04
N ALA A 63 12.37 21.79 14.21
CA ALA A 63 12.66 22.51 15.44
C ALA A 63 11.89 21.96 16.67
N ALA A 64 10.89 21.10 16.48
CA ALA A 64 10.21 20.37 17.56
C ALA A 64 10.83 19.00 17.91
N CYS A 65 11.99 18.64 17.36
CA CYS A 65 12.64 17.33 17.57
C CYS A 65 12.70 16.92 19.05
N SER A 66 13.25 17.78 19.93
CA SER A 66 13.46 17.46 21.36
C SER A 66 12.17 17.02 22.06
N ILE A 67 11.09 17.77 21.86
CA ILE A 67 9.83 17.48 22.56
C ILE A 67 9.06 16.29 21.97
N ILE A 68 9.23 16.02 20.68
CA ILE A 68 8.67 14.83 20.02
C ILE A 68 9.39 13.58 20.53
N GLU A 69 10.72 13.63 20.65
CA GLU A 69 11.54 12.52 21.17
C GLU A 69 11.33 12.30 22.67
N GLU A 70 11.25 13.36 23.48
CA GLU A 70 10.93 13.26 24.90
C GLU A 70 9.56 12.61 25.14
N ALA A 71 8.60 12.84 24.24
CA ALA A 71 7.28 12.22 24.26
C ALA A 71 7.25 10.82 23.62
N ALA A 72 8.40 10.32 23.14
CA ALA A 72 8.55 9.02 22.47
C ALA A 72 7.60 8.84 21.26
N LEU A 73 7.32 9.93 20.52
CA LEU A 73 6.45 9.88 19.35
C LEU A 73 7.26 9.52 18.11
N GLY A 74 7.09 8.27 17.66
CA GLY A 74 7.73 7.73 16.46
C GLY A 74 6.87 7.83 15.20
N GLY A 75 7.43 7.35 14.09
CA GLY A 75 6.71 7.12 12.84
C GLY A 75 5.92 8.33 12.35
N TYR A 76 4.71 8.05 11.87
CA TYR A 76 3.86 9.07 11.29
C TYR A 76 3.19 9.99 12.32
N LEU A 77 2.96 9.53 13.55
CA LEU A 77 2.48 10.38 14.64
C LEU A 77 3.49 11.48 14.97
N GLY A 78 4.77 11.12 15.16
CA GLY A 78 5.86 12.08 15.38
C GLY A 78 6.02 13.04 14.20
N LEU A 79 6.01 12.52 12.97
CA LEU A 79 6.08 13.35 11.76
C LEU A 79 4.89 14.31 11.64
N SER A 80 3.70 13.91 12.07
CA SER A 80 2.51 14.77 12.08
C SER A 80 2.71 15.97 13.01
N VAL A 81 3.25 15.75 14.21
CA VAL A 81 3.58 16.84 15.15
C VAL A 81 4.63 17.77 14.54
N ALA A 82 5.67 17.23 13.91
CA ALA A 82 6.70 18.02 13.21
C ALA A 82 6.10 18.90 12.10
N VAL A 83 5.26 18.33 11.22
CA VAL A 83 4.59 19.07 10.13
C VAL A 83 3.67 20.16 10.69
N MET A 84 2.87 19.84 11.71
CA MET A 84 1.96 20.80 12.34
C MET A 84 2.74 21.95 13.01
N TYR A 85 3.85 21.63 13.68
CA TYR A 85 4.73 22.61 14.30
C TYR A 85 5.34 23.56 13.27
N GLU A 86 5.95 23.03 12.21
CA GLU A 86 6.55 23.87 11.17
C GLU A 86 5.49 24.72 10.45
N LYS A 87 4.28 24.19 10.22
CA LYS A 87 3.16 25.00 9.68
C LYS A 87 2.74 26.12 10.64
N SER A 88 2.81 25.92 11.96
CA SER A 88 2.47 26.94 12.97
C SER A 88 3.41 28.15 12.98
N LEU A 89 4.66 27.96 12.52
CA LEU A 89 5.66 29.04 12.45
C LEU A 89 5.44 29.96 11.24
N GLY A 90 4.62 29.56 10.26
CA GLY A 90 4.40 30.32 9.03
C GLY A 90 5.71 30.64 8.31
N GLU A 91 5.94 31.91 7.99
CA GLU A 91 7.17 32.39 7.34
C GLU A 91 8.44 32.20 8.19
N GLY A 92 8.29 31.96 9.49
CA GLY A 92 9.41 31.64 10.40
C GLY A 92 9.93 30.21 10.27
N SER A 93 9.20 29.31 9.61
CA SER A 93 9.66 27.93 9.40
C SER A 93 10.82 27.87 8.42
N LYS A 94 11.79 26.99 8.70
CA LYS A 94 12.84 26.63 7.73
C LYS A 94 12.24 26.09 6.43
N TRP A 95 11.04 25.50 6.46
CA TRP A 95 10.36 24.93 5.30
C TRP A 95 9.25 25.82 4.72
N ALA A 96 9.13 27.10 5.12
CA ALA A 96 8.08 27.99 4.62
C ALA A 96 7.98 28.01 3.08
N GLY A 97 9.14 27.99 2.41
CA GLY A 97 9.22 27.96 0.94
C GLY A 97 8.66 26.70 0.28
N TYR A 98 8.71 25.56 0.99
CA TYR A 98 8.15 24.26 0.59
C TYR A 98 6.69 24.11 1.04
N LEU A 99 6.39 24.37 2.31
CA LEU A 99 5.06 24.20 2.91
C LEU A 99 3.97 25.04 2.21
N GLN A 100 4.32 26.21 1.65
CA GLN A 100 3.38 27.02 0.86
C GLN A 100 2.94 26.37 -0.47
N LEU A 101 3.66 25.35 -0.96
CA LEU A 101 3.27 24.62 -2.16
C LEU A 101 2.21 23.56 -1.86
N LEU A 102 2.29 22.99 -0.67
CA LEU A 102 1.38 21.94 -0.24
C LEU A 102 -0.05 22.48 -0.15
N PRO A 103 -1.05 21.67 -0.52
CA PRO A 103 -2.43 22.01 -0.19
C PRO A 103 -2.61 22.01 1.33
N ASP A 104 -3.72 22.60 1.80
CA ASP A 104 -4.04 22.53 3.22
C ASP A 104 -4.27 21.08 3.68
N ARG A 105 -4.84 20.26 2.80
CA ARG A 105 -5.14 18.84 2.97
C ARG A 105 -5.29 18.13 1.63
N GLU A 106 -5.10 16.82 1.61
CA GLU A 106 -5.45 15.98 0.45
C GLU A 106 -6.91 15.52 0.48
N CYS A 107 -7.44 15.05 -0.65
CA CYS A 107 -8.83 14.60 -0.78
C CYS A 107 -9.04 13.12 -0.36
N LEU A 108 -8.45 12.70 0.76
CA LEU A 108 -8.54 11.31 1.23
C LEU A 108 -9.92 11.00 1.85
N PRO A 109 -10.44 9.77 1.70
CA PRO A 109 -11.66 9.31 2.38
C PRO A 109 -11.69 9.54 3.90
N LEU A 110 -10.52 9.46 4.53
CA LEU A 110 -10.31 9.78 5.95
C LEU A 110 -10.75 11.21 6.33
N LEU A 111 -10.78 12.15 5.39
CA LEU A 111 -11.23 13.52 5.60
C LEU A 111 -12.69 13.76 5.17
N TRP A 112 -13.37 12.76 4.64
CA TRP A 112 -14.77 12.89 4.22
C TRP A 112 -15.70 12.90 5.44
N SER A 113 -16.93 13.38 5.31
CA SER A 113 -17.89 13.23 6.41
C SER A 113 -18.25 11.74 6.58
N LEU A 114 -18.78 11.35 7.75
CA LEU A 114 -19.27 9.98 7.93
C LEU A 114 -20.46 9.69 6.99
N GLU A 115 -21.30 10.70 6.72
CA GLU A 115 -22.39 10.62 5.75
C GLU A 115 -21.88 10.36 4.33
N ASP A 116 -20.84 11.08 3.89
CA ASP A 116 -20.21 10.86 2.58
C ASP A 116 -19.63 9.44 2.48
N VAL A 117 -18.97 8.95 3.54
CA VAL A 117 -18.44 7.58 3.57
C VAL A 117 -19.58 6.56 3.47
N ASP A 118 -20.65 6.74 4.24
CA ASP A 118 -21.81 5.86 4.21
C ASP A 118 -22.59 5.90 2.90
N GLN A 119 -22.59 7.04 2.22
CA GLN A 119 -23.30 7.19 0.96
C GLN A 119 -22.46 6.72 -0.23
N LEU A 120 -21.17 7.05 -0.26
CA LEU A 120 -20.33 6.90 -1.46
C LEU A 120 -19.49 5.62 -1.45
N LEU A 121 -19.08 5.14 -0.27
CA LEU A 121 -18.21 3.96 -0.15
C LEU A 121 -18.96 2.71 0.32
N CYS A 122 -20.28 2.77 0.48
CA CYS A 122 -21.08 1.67 0.99
C CYS A 122 -20.82 0.35 0.25
N GLY A 123 -20.37 -0.66 1.00
CA GLY A 123 -20.06 -1.99 0.48
C GLY A 123 -18.75 -2.09 -0.31
N THR A 124 -17.97 -1.02 -0.47
CA THR A 124 -16.59 -1.08 -0.98
C THR A 124 -15.63 -1.49 0.13
N GLU A 125 -14.41 -1.89 -0.26
CA GLU A 125 -13.31 -2.19 0.66
C GLU A 125 -13.05 -1.10 1.70
N LEU A 126 -13.26 0.16 1.32
CA LEU A 126 -12.94 1.31 2.16
C LEU A 126 -14.04 1.68 3.15
N HIS A 127 -15.23 1.08 3.06
CA HIS A 127 -16.37 1.52 3.88
C HIS A 127 -16.10 1.41 5.38
N LYS A 128 -15.61 0.23 5.80
CA LYS A 128 -15.32 -0.09 7.19
C LYS A 128 -13.96 0.49 7.60
N THR A 129 -12.93 0.25 6.80
CA THR A 129 -11.55 0.69 7.04
C THR A 129 -11.45 2.18 7.33
N VAL A 130 -12.08 3.03 6.51
CA VAL A 130 -12.03 4.49 6.70
C VAL A 130 -12.67 4.93 8.02
N LYS A 131 -13.69 4.23 8.51
CA LYS A 131 -14.34 4.56 9.79
C LYS A 131 -13.48 4.13 10.98
N GLU A 132 -12.84 2.98 10.87
CA GLU A 132 -11.93 2.45 11.89
C GLU A 132 -10.69 3.35 12.00
N ASP A 133 -10.05 3.68 10.88
CA ASP A 133 -8.89 4.58 10.86
C ASP A 133 -9.21 5.97 11.39
N LYS A 134 -10.39 6.51 11.08
CA LYS A 134 -10.86 7.78 11.67
C LYS A 134 -10.95 7.72 13.19
N THR A 135 -11.40 6.59 13.73
CA THR A 135 -11.50 6.38 15.18
C THR A 135 -10.13 6.31 15.81
N LEU A 136 -9.25 5.47 15.25
CA LEU A 136 -7.87 5.30 15.72
C LEU A 136 -7.10 6.62 15.69
N MET A 137 -7.19 7.37 14.59
CA MET A 137 -6.54 8.68 14.50
C MET A 137 -7.07 9.71 15.49
N PHE A 138 -8.38 9.68 15.79
CA PHE A 138 -8.92 10.56 16.81
C PHE A 138 -8.37 10.19 18.20
N GLU A 139 -8.25 8.90 18.48
CA GLU A 139 -7.65 8.38 19.71
C GLU A 139 -6.16 8.78 19.80
N ASP A 140 -5.38 8.60 18.73
CA ASP A 140 -3.98 9.03 18.67
C ASP A 140 -3.82 10.52 18.99
N TRP A 141 -4.64 11.37 18.37
CA TRP A 141 -4.60 12.81 18.63
C TRP A 141 -4.92 13.12 20.09
N LYS A 142 -5.96 12.50 20.63
CA LYS A 142 -6.43 12.74 21.99
C LYS A 142 -5.44 12.23 23.03
N GLU A 143 -4.82 11.09 22.81
CA GLU A 143 -3.95 10.43 23.78
C GLU A 143 -2.50 10.92 23.69
N ASN A 144 -2.03 11.35 22.50
CA ASN A 144 -0.62 11.68 22.29
C ASN A 144 -0.38 13.17 22.01
N ILE A 145 -1.28 13.87 21.29
CA ILE A 145 -1.06 15.27 20.90
C ILE A 145 -1.64 16.25 21.92
N VAL A 146 -2.82 15.95 22.49
CA VAL A 146 -3.42 16.81 23.54
C VAL A 146 -2.49 16.98 24.76
N PRO A 147 -1.78 15.94 25.26
CA PRO A 147 -0.82 16.13 26.36
C PRO A 147 0.34 17.06 26.02
N LEU A 148 0.79 17.12 24.77
CA LEU A 148 1.84 18.07 24.34
C LEU A 148 1.36 19.52 24.47
N MET A 149 0.10 19.78 24.10
CA MET A 149 -0.50 21.11 24.26
C MET A 149 -0.60 21.55 25.72
N VAL A 150 -0.79 20.61 26.64
CA VAL A 150 -0.85 20.89 28.09
C VAL A 150 0.55 21.11 28.67
N SER A 151 1.54 20.32 28.25
CA SER A 151 2.90 20.38 28.77
C SER A 151 3.72 21.55 28.22
N ALA A 152 3.48 21.97 26.97
CA ALA A 152 4.17 23.09 26.33
C ALA A 152 3.20 24.03 25.56
N PRO A 153 2.29 24.73 26.25
CA PRO A 153 1.25 25.56 25.63
C PRO A 153 1.79 26.78 24.86
N SER A 154 3.01 27.24 25.16
CA SER A 154 3.68 28.29 24.40
C SER A 154 4.19 27.82 23.03
N MET A 155 4.42 26.51 22.88
CA MET A 155 4.91 25.88 21.65
C MET A 155 3.76 25.30 20.83
N PHE A 156 2.72 24.79 21.49
CA PHE A 156 1.62 24.07 20.89
C PHE A 156 0.28 24.72 21.21
N SER A 157 -0.30 25.41 20.22
CA SER A 157 -1.61 26.06 20.36
C SER A 157 -2.73 25.24 19.71
N LEU A 158 -3.94 25.34 20.27
CA LEU A 158 -5.13 24.66 19.73
C LEU A 158 -5.43 25.04 18.26
N GLU A 159 -5.04 26.23 17.83
CA GLU A 159 -5.23 26.70 16.45
C GLU A 159 -4.49 25.84 15.41
N PHE A 160 -3.28 25.37 15.76
CA PHE A 160 -2.45 24.55 14.88
C PHE A 160 -2.44 23.06 15.26
N PHE A 161 -2.83 22.75 16.50
CA PHE A 161 -2.81 21.39 17.06
C PHE A 161 -4.20 20.78 17.32
N GLY A 162 -5.27 21.44 16.85
CA GLY A 162 -6.61 20.86 16.85
C GLY A 162 -6.73 19.63 15.96
N VAL A 163 -7.74 18.79 16.26
CA VAL A 163 -7.99 17.51 15.56
C VAL A 163 -8.05 17.66 14.03
N GLU A 164 -8.71 18.71 13.52
CA GLU A 164 -8.80 18.94 12.07
C GLU A 164 -7.42 19.18 11.45
N LYS A 165 -6.52 19.89 12.16
CA LYS A 165 -5.15 20.15 11.70
C LYS A 165 -4.32 18.88 11.71
N TYR A 166 -4.51 18.02 12.71
CA TYR A 166 -3.89 16.69 12.74
C TYR A 166 -4.31 15.84 11.55
N PHE A 167 -5.62 15.78 11.25
CA PHE A 167 -6.11 15.04 10.09
C PHE A 167 -5.59 15.62 8.77
N CYS A 168 -5.48 16.94 8.65
CA CYS A 168 -4.88 17.60 7.49
C CYS A 168 -3.40 17.22 7.35
N ALA A 169 -2.61 17.28 8.42
CA ALA A 169 -1.19 16.90 8.40
C ALA A 169 -1.03 15.42 8.01
N ARG A 170 -1.86 14.54 8.57
CA ARG A 170 -1.84 13.11 8.24
C ARG A 170 -2.17 12.83 6.79
N SER A 171 -3.09 13.60 6.20
CA SER A 171 -3.41 13.46 4.78
C SER A 171 -2.24 13.84 3.86
N LEU A 172 -1.44 14.83 4.26
CA LEU A 172 -0.23 15.21 3.52
C LEU A 172 0.86 14.14 3.68
N ILE A 173 1.05 13.63 4.89
CA ILE A 173 2.06 12.60 5.18
C ILE A 173 1.74 11.31 4.43
N SER A 174 0.49 10.85 4.49
CA SER A 174 0.03 9.61 3.81
C SER A 174 0.29 9.65 2.30
N SER A 175 0.18 10.84 1.69
CA SER A 175 0.28 11.01 0.24
C SER A 175 1.66 11.39 -0.28
N ARG A 176 2.55 11.93 0.58
CA ARG A 176 3.80 12.60 0.12
C ARG A 176 5.06 12.21 0.88
N SER A 177 4.95 11.49 1.99
CA SER A 177 6.13 11.11 2.76
C SER A 177 6.86 9.92 2.14
N PHE A 178 8.18 9.88 2.35
CA PHE A 178 9.07 8.79 1.95
C PHE A 178 9.82 8.28 3.17
N GLU A 179 10.19 7.01 3.16
CA GLU A 179 11.20 6.47 4.07
C GLU A 179 12.58 6.95 3.62
N ILE A 180 13.36 7.56 4.52
CA ILE A 180 14.65 8.20 4.20
C ILE A 180 15.83 7.32 4.63
N ASP A 181 15.87 6.89 5.88
CA ASP A 181 16.84 5.94 6.45
C ASP A 181 16.45 5.63 7.90
N ASP A 182 17.18 4.72 8.55
CA ASP A 182 16.95 4.34 9.95
C ASP A 182 17.03 5.51 10.95
N PHE A 183 17.81 6.56 10.61
CA PHE A 183 18.00 7.70 11.50
C PHE A 183 16.87 8.73 11.37
N HIS A 184 16.48 9.05 10.15
CA HIS A 184 15.45 10.05 9.84
C HIS A 184 14.04 9.47 9.85
N GLY A 185 13.89 8.17 9.60
CA GLY A 185 12.62 7.48 9.41
C GLY A 185 11.84 8.02 8.21
N PHE A 186 10.53 8.19 8.38
CA PHE A 186 9.67 8.83 7.39
C PHE A 186 9.80 10.36 7.42
N GLY A 187 9.80 10.98 6.24
CA GLY A 187 9.84 12.42 6.10
C GLY A 187 9.17 12.94 4.84
N MET A 188 8.84 14.23 4.85
CA MET A 188 8.44 14.95 3.64
C MET A 188 9.72 15.33 2.89
N VAL A 189 9.86 14.87 1.65
CA VAL A 189 11.05 15.06 0.82
C VAL A 189 10.73 16.11 -0.26
N PRO A 190 11.11 17.39 -0.07
CA PRO A 190 10.82 18.43 -1.03
C PRO A 190 11.41 18.09 -2.39
N LEU A 191 10.67 18.41 -3.47
CA LEU A 191 10.97 18.07 -4.87
C LEU A 191 10.61 16.62 -5.24
N ALA A 192 10.98 15.63 -4.44
CA ALA A 192 10.62 14.23 -4.72
C ALA A 192 9.09 14.03 -4.69
N ASP A 193 8.40 14.69 -3.76
CA ASP A 193 6.95 14.63 -3.61
C ASP A 193 6.13 15.44 -4.65
N LEU A 194 6.81 16.05 -5.63
CA LEU A 194 6.16 16.77 -6.73
C LEU A 194 5.93 15.89 -7.96
N PHE A 195 6.61 14.73 -8.04
CA PHE A 195 6.43 13.78 -9.13
C PHE A 195 5.14 12.99 -8.89
N ASN A 196 4.19 13.11 -9.81
CA ASN A 196 2.91 12.41 -9.74
C ASN A 196 3.12 10.90 -9.97
N HIS A 197 2.18 10.09 -9.48
CA HIS A 197 2.18 8.65 -9.67
C HIS A 197 1.64 8.24 -11.03
N LYS A 198 2.21 7.17 -11.57
CA LYS A 198 1.58 6.39 -12.61
C LYS A 198 1.91 4.90 -12.48
N THR A 199 0.87 4.08 -12.34
CA THR A 199 1.03 2.63 -12.22
C THR A 199 1.73 2.03 -13.45
N ASN A 200 2.75 1.18 -13.23
CA ASN A 200 3.53 0.48 -14.27
C ASN A 200 4.19 1.40 -15.33
N ALA A 201 4.33 2.67 -15.02
CA ALA A 201 4.97 3.65 -15.89
C ALA A 201 5.82 4.62 -15.06
N GLU A 202 6.61 4.05 -14.15
CA GLU A 202 7.65 4.78 -13.45
C GLU A 202 8.67 5.30 -14.47
N ASP A 203 8.91 6.61 -14.42
CA ASP A 203 9.94 7.27 -15.21
C ASP A 203 11.14 7.66 -14.34
N VAL A 204 10.89 8.00 -13.08
CA VAL A 204 11.90 8.41 -12.10
C VAL A 204 11.71 7.67 -10.78
N HIS A 205 12.81 7.27 -10.15
CA HIS A 205 12.84 6.54 -8.89
C HIS A 205 13.56 7.35 -7.81
N PHE A 206 13.04 7.27 -6.58
CA PHE A 206 13.67 7.83 -5.39
C PHE A 206 14.66 6.80 -4.81
N THR A 207 15.95 7.13 -4.78
CA THR A 207 16.99 6.19 -4.33
C THR A 207 17.65 6.66 -3.04
N LEU A 208 17.80 5.74 -2.10
CA LEU A 208 18.65 5.90 -0.92
C LEU A 208 20.07 5.55 -1.32
N VAL A 209 21.01 6.50 -1.19
CA VAL A 209 22.43 6.19 -1.38
C VAL A 209 22.93 5.42 -0.15
N SER A 210 22.62 4.13 -0.10
CA SER A 210 23.22 3.20 0.84
C SER A 210 24.46 2.62 0.19
N SER A 211 25.63 2.91 0.75
CA SER A 211 26.84 2.14 0.46
C SER A 211 26.64 0.73 1.05
N ASP A 212 26.07 -0.18 0.26
CA ASP A 212 26.44 -1.59 0.22
C ASP A 212 25.71 -2.30 -0.92
N ILE A 213 26.50 -2.98 -1.74
CA ILE A 213 26.08 -3.86 -2.82
C ILE A 213 25.34 -5.03 -2.18
N GLU A 214 24.06 -5.20 -2.46
CA GLU A 214 23.49 -6.42 -3.05
C GLU A 214 22.23 -6.05 -3.85
N SER A 215 22.36 -6.15 -5.17
CA SER A 215 21.22 -6.31 -6.08
C SER A 215 20.60 -7.68 -5.76
N ASP A 216 19.76 -7.71 -4.74
CA ASP A 216 18.77 -8.77 -4.64
C ASP A 216 17.44 -8.19 -5.06
N ASN A 217 16.83 -8.84 -6.05
CA ASN A 217 15.57 -8.45 -6.68
C ASN A 217 14.40 -8.78 -5.74
N SER A 218 14.52 -8.36 -4.48
CA SER A 218 13.46 -8.33 -3.51
C SER A 218 12.92 -6.91 -3.53
N SER A 219 11.86 -6.71 -4.30
CA SER A 219 10.87 -5.70 -3.96
C SER A 219 10.32 -6.11 -2.59
N VAL A 220 11.03 -5.76 -1.52
CA VAL A 220 10.47 -5.79 -0.18
C VAL A 220 9.19 -4.96 -0.31
N HIS A 221 8.05 -5.54 0.07
CA HIS A 221 6.74 -4.91 0.09
C HIS A 221 6.75 -3.72 1.08
N LEU A 222 7.48 -2.65 0.76
CA LEU A 222 7.62 -1.44 1.58
C LEU A 222 6.31 -0.65 1.66
N ASN A 223 5.31 -1.03 0.85
CA ASN A 223 3.99 -0.42 0.82
C ASN A 223 2.93 -1.17 1.65
N ASP A 224 3.25 -2.23 2.38
CA ASP A 224 2.28 -2.90 3.26
C ASP A 224 2.16 -2.29 4.66
N VAL A 225 2.92 -1.23 4.96
CA VAL A 225 2.70 -0.43 6.17
C VAL A 225 1.45 0.42 5.99
N HIS A 226 0.34 -0.02 6.59
CA HIS A 226 -0.87 0.79 6.65
C HIS A 226 -0.52 2.06 7.43
N PRO A 227 -0.70 3.28 6.86
CA PRO A 227 -0.24 4.49 7.53
C PRO A 227 -0.82 4.65 8.93
N TYR A 228 -1.97 4.06 9.20
CA TYR A 228 -2.73 4.18 10.45
C TYR A 228 -2.58 2.95 11.37
N ASP A 229 -1.74 1.96 11.00
CA ASP A 229 -1.41 0.80 11.84
C ASP A 229 -0.01 0.99 12.45
N GLU A 230 0.05 1.69 13.60
CA GLU A 230 1.31 1.90 14.32
C GLU A 230 1.77 0.65 15.09
N SER A 231 0.96 -0.41 15.17
CA SER A 231 1.24 -1.61 15.97
C SER A 231 2.36 -2.50 15.42
N LYS A 232 2.75 -2.30 14.15
CA LYS A 232 3.87 -3.01 13.51
C LYS A 232 5.19 -2.26 13.56
N SER A 233 5.21 -1.04 14.10
CA SER A 233 6.42 -0.23 14.24
C SER A 233 7.01 -0.47 15.64
N TRP A 234 8.14 -1.19 15.70
CA TRP A 234 9.00 -1.38 16.88
C TRP A 234 8.45 -2.30 17.99
N ASN A 235 8.67 -3.61 17.83
CA ASN A 235 8.92 -4.51 18.96
C ASN A 235 9.92 -5.59 18.55
N SER A 236 11.19 -5.21 18.38
CA SER A 236 12.29 -6.16 18.63
C SER A 236 12.81 -5.89 20.04
N PRO A 237 12.73 -6.86 20.96
CA PRO A 237 13.27 -6.70 22.30
C PRO A 237 14.79 -6.48 22.20
N LEU A 238 15.26 -5.43 22.85
CA LEU A 238 16.67 -5.25 23.20
C LEU A 238 17.08 -6.41 24.11
N ASP A 239 17.79 -7.40 23.57
CA ASP A 239 18.46 -8.42 24.37
C ASP A 239 19.68 -7.80 25.06
N GLU A 240 19.56 -7.56 26.37
CA GLU A 240 20.71 -7.44 27.27
C GLU A 240 21.33 -8.83 27.52
N ALA A 241 22.52 -9.07 26.99
CA ALA A 241 23.49 -9.96 27.60
C ALA A 241 24.91 -9.53 27.20
N GLY A 242 25.64 -8.97 28.16
CA GLY A 242 26.95 -8.38 27.94
C GLY A 242 28.08 -9.36 27.63
N SER A 243 29.13 -8.83 27.03
CA SER A 243 30.49 -9.18 27.42
C SER A 243 31.42 -8.00 27.14
N ASP A 244 32.05 -7.59 28.22
CA ASP A 244 33.14 -6.63 28.36
C ASP A 244 34.33 -6.99 27.46
N SER A 245 34.83 -6.04 26.66
CA SER A 245 36.27 -5.96 26.35
C SER A 245 36.65 -4.55 25.88
N VAL A 246 37.27 -3.82 26.80
CA VAL A 246 38.14 -2.66 26.57
C VAL A 246 39.21 -3.01 25.53
N LEU A 247 39.55 -2.09 24.60
CA LEU A 247 40.92 -1.61 24.36
C LEU A 247 41.06 -0.70 23.10
N THR A 248 41.39 0.56 23.40
CA THR A 248 42.40 1.46 22.79
C THR A 248 42.33 1.93 21.34
N GLU A 249 42.33 3.26 21.23
CA GLU A 249 42.82 4.05 20.10
C GLU A 249 44.24 3.61 19.67
N ALA A 250 44.43 3.43 18.37
CA ALA A 250 45.74 3.48 17.75
C ALA A 250 45.65 4.00 16.30
N ASN A 251 46.26 5.16 16.08
CA ASN A 251 46.60 5.71 14.78
C ASN A 251 47.36 4.70 13.92
N SER A 252 46.92 4.48 12.68
CA SER A 252 47.84 4.09 11.60
C SER A 252 47.39 4.70 10.28
N ALA A 253 48.27 5.54 9.74
CA ALA A 253 48.17 6.13 8.42
C ALA A 253 48.46 5.06 7.38
N TYR A 254 47.54 4.87 6.43
CA TYR A 254 47.83 4.22 5.16
C TYR A 254 47.29 5.10 4.04
N ASP A 255 48.26 5.67 3.33
CA ASP A 255 48.13 6.47 2.13
C ASP A 255 47.95 5.50 0.94
N ILE A 256 46.79 5.51 0.28
CA ILE A 256 46.60 4.84 -1.01
C ILE A 256 45.89 5.83 -1.94
N ASN A 257 46.70 6.54 -2.72
CA ASN A 257 46.29 7.08 -4.01
C ASN A 257 45.91 5.92 -4.94
N SER A 258 44.64 5.82 -5.29
CA SER A 258 44.18 5.06 -6.45
C SER A 258 43.03 5.80 -7.11
N ASP A 259 43.32 6.46 -8.21
CA ASP A 259 42.34 6.95 -9.18
C ASP A 259 41.47 5.77 -9.66
N SER A 260 40.23 5.70 -9.16
CA SER A 260 39.15 4.98 -9.81
C SER A 260 37.86 5.78 -9.63
N SER A 261 37.28 6.19 -10.76
CA SER A 261 36.04 6.96 -10.88
C SER A 261 34.94 6.46 -9.93
N SER A 262 34.58 7.33 -9.00
CA SER A 262 33.58 7.19 -7.94
C SER A 262 32.16 6.93 -8.47
N LEU A 263 31.61 5.76 -8.15
CA LEU A 263 30.17 5.47 -8.10
C LEU A 263 29.72 5.31 -6.63
N GLY A 264 30.18 6.21 -5.77
CA GLY A 264 29.70 6.32 -4.38
C GLY A 264 29.14 7.72 -4.20
N GLY A 265 27.81 7.84 -4.19
CA GLY A 265 27.13 9.09 -3.89
C GLY A 265 27.40 9.55 -2.46
N ASP A 266 27.08 10.81 -2.16
CA ASP A 266 27.19 11.34 -0.80
C ASP A 266 26.06 10.74 0.08
N PRO A 267 26.39 9.97 1.15
CA PRO A 267 25.38 9.32 2.00
C PRO A 267 24.46 10.30 2.75
N THR A 268 24.78 11.60 2.70
CA THR A 268 23.95 12.68 3.26
C THR A 268 22.91 13.23 2.27
N THR A 269 22.87 12.70 1.05
CA THR A 269 21.98 13.14 -0.03
C THR A 269 21.08 12.01 -0.52
N LEU A 270 19.94 12.41 -1.08
CA LEU A 270 18.95 11.56 -1.73
C LEU A 270 18.93 11.89 -3.22
N GLU A 271 18.73 10.89 -4.07
CA GLU A 271 18.75 11.08 -5.52
C GLU A 271 17.39 10.73 -6.15
N MET A 272 17.01 11.51 -7.17
CA MET A 272 15.95 11.14 -8.11
C MET A 272 16.61 10.74 -9.43
N ILE A 273 16.46 9.47 -9.82
CA ILE A 273 17.15 8.88 -10.97
C ILE A 273 16.12 8.41 -11.99
N MET A 274 16.34 8.76 -13.26
CA MET A 274 15.49 8.26 -14.34
C MET A 274 15.66 6.74 -14.50
N VAL A 275 14.56 5.99 -14.42
CA VAL A 275 14.54 4.54 -14.69
C VAL A 275 14.02 4.22 -16.09
N LYS A 276 13.62 5.26 -16.83
CA LYS A 276 13.12 5.14 -18.20
C LYS A 276 13.38 6.40 -19.01
N ASN A 277 13.47 6.24 -20.32
CA ASN A 277 13.56 7.37 -21.25
C ASN A 277 12.22 8.14 -21.31
N VAL A 278 12.28 9.47 -21.19
CA VAL A 278 11.13 10.37 -21.30
C VAL A 278 11.37 11.40 -22.40
N LYS A 279 10.36 11.71 -23.21
CA LYS A 279 10.47 12.67 -24.31
C LYS A 279 10.23 14.10 -23.85
N ALA A 280 10.86 15.04 -24.56
CA ALA A 280 10.62 16.46 -24.34
C ALA A 280 9.11 16.80 -24.43
N GLY A 281 8.58 17.46 -23.41
CA GLY A 281 7.18 17.87 -23.26
C GLY A 281 6.35 16.94 -22.38
N ASP A 282 6.78 15.69 -22.19
CA ASP A 282 6.06 14.71 -21.37
C ASP A 282 6.22 15.01 -19.88
N GLU A 283 5.24 14.60 -19.10
CA GLU A 283 5.34 14.59 -17.64
C GLU A 283 6.18 13.40 -17.19
N VAL A 284 6.97 13.61 -16.15
CA VAL A 284 7.83 12.61 -15.52
C VAL A 284 7.10 12.07 -14.31
N PHE A 285 6.80 10.76 -14.31
CA PHE A 285 6.05 10.12 -13.23
C PHE A 285 6.98 9.31 -12.30
N ASN A 286 6.66 9.36 -11.01
CA ASN A 286 7.18 8.42 -10.02
C ASN A 286 6.20 7.22 -9.90
N THR A 287 6.56 6.20 -9.13
CA THR A 287 5.63 5.18 -8.68
C THR A 287 5.46 5.21 -7.16
N TYR A 288 4.22 5.04 -6.72
CA TYR A 288 3.84 4.75 -5.35
C TYR A 288 3.76 3.23 -5.12
N GLY A 289 4.17 2.43 -6.12
CA GLY A 289 4.16 0.98 -6.13
C GLY A 289 2.96 0.37 -6.84
N SER A 290 2.84 -0.95 -6.70
CA SER A 290 1.81 -1.77 -7.33
C SER A 290 0.55 -1.82 -6.47
N LEU A 291 -0.22 -0.73 -6.48
CA LEU A 291 -1.38 -0.53 -5.60
C LEU A 291 -2.70 -0.57 -6.36
N GLY A 292 -3.68 -1.30 -5.83
CA GLY A 292 -5.07 -1.25 -6.30
C GLY A 292 -5.78 0.05 -5.92
N ASN A 293 -6.92 0.31 -6.55
CA ASN A 293 -7.72 1.52 -6.42
C ASN A 293 -8.20 1.80 -5.00
N ALA A 294 -8.49 0.76 -4.20
CA ALA A 294 -8.81 0.95 -2.79
C ALA A 294 -7.62 1.59 -2.04
N ALA A 295 -6.41 1.05 -2.20
CA ALA A 295 -5.19 1.58 -1.58
C ALA A 295 -4.83 2.97 -2.12
N LEU A 296 -4.92 3.18 -3.44
CA LEU A 296 -4.67 4.49 -4.07
C LEU A 296 -5.61 5.57 -3.54
N LEU A 297 -6.91 5.26 -3.47
CA LEU A 297 -7.91 6.21 -2.97
C LEU A 297 -7.70 6.48 -1.48
N HIS A 298 -7.39 5.44 -0.71
CA HIS A 298 -7.20 5.55 0.72
C HIS A 298 -5.99 6.42 1.10
N ARG A 299 -4.85 6.23 0.44
CA ARG A 299 -3.57 6.87 0.78
C ARG A 299 -3.31 8.16 0.02
N TYR A 300 -3.74 8.24 -1.24
CA TYR A 300 -3.40 9.35 -2.14
C TYR A 300 -4.61 10.12 -2.67
N GLY A 301 -5.84 9.63 -2.47
CA GLY A 301 -7.06 10.39 -2.78
C GLY A 301 -7.42 10.41 -4.26
N PHE A 302 -6.97 9.39 -5.01
CA PHE A 302 -7.35 9.19 -6.41
C PHE A 302 -7.48 7.70 -6.74
N THR A 303 -8.05 7.41 -7.91
CA THR A 303 -8.16 6.08 -8.52
C THR A 303 -7.75 6.19 -9.98
N GLU A 304 -7.34 5.07 -10.56
CA GLU A 304 -6.95 4.93 -11.95
C GLU A 304 -7.94 4.03 -12.70
N ALA A 305 -8.17 4.36 -13.97
CA ALA A 305 -8.91 3.48 -14.86
C ALA A 305 -8.03 2.31 -15.30
N ASP A 306 -8.64 1.13 -15.45
CA ASP A 306 -7.99 -0.10 -15.91
C ASP A 306 -6.74 -0.50 -15.09
N ASN A 307 -6.77 -0.27 -13.77
CA ASN A 307 -5.68 -0.62 -12.88
C ASN A 307 -5.55 -2.14 -12.70
N LEU A 308 -4.45 -2.72 -13.19
CA LEU A 308 -4.17 -4.15 -13.16
C LEU A 308 -3.90 -4.71 -11.75
N TYR A 309 -3.65 -3.84 -10.77
CA TYR A 309 -3.45 -4.21 -9.38
C TYR A 309 -4.72 -4.11 -8.54
N ASP A 310 -5.87 -3.81 -9.15
CA ASP A 310 -7.14 -3.83 -8.44
C ASP A 310 -7.45 -5.23 -7.91
N ILE A 311 -7.98 -5.24 -6.69
CA ILE A 311 -8.49 -6.42 -6.00
C ILE A 311 -9.86 -6.11 -5.42
N VAL A 312 -10.64 -7.15 -5.14
CA VAL A 312 -11.81 -7.07 -4.26
C VAL A 312 -11.70 -8.15 -3.21
N ASN A 313 -12.07 -7.83 -1.97
CA ASN A 313 -11.96 -8.76 -0.86
C ASN A 313 -13.28 -9.47 -0.61
N ILE A 314 -13.17 -10.72 -0.20
CA ILE A 314 -14.25 -11.56 0.29
C ILE A 314 -13.97 -11.85 1.75
N ASP A 315 -14.68 -11.17 2.65
CA ASP A 315 -14.51 -11.36 4.09
C ASP A 315 -14.80 -12.81 4.51
N LEU A 316 -14.02 -13.33 5.46
CA LEU A 316 -14.28 -14.65 6.04
C LEU A 316 -15.69 -14.72 6.63
N GLU A 317 -16.20 -13.62 7.20
CA GLU A 317 -17.57 -13.52 7.69
C GLU A 317 -18.58 -13.85 6.57
N LEU A 318 -18.41 -13.25 5.38
CA LEU A 318 -19.25 -13.51 4.21
C LEU A 318 -19.20 -14.99 3.78
N VAL A 319 -18.00 -15.60 3.81
CA VAL A 319 -17.83 -17.04 3.53
C VAL A 319 -18.56 -17.90 4.56
N THR A 320 -18.47 -17.56 5.84
CA THR A 320 -19.15 -18.31 6.91
C THR A 320 -20.67 -18.14 6.90
N ASP A 321 -21.16 -16.97 6.48
CA ASP A 321 -22.58 -16.69 6.27
C ASP A 321 -23.13 -17.48 5.08
N TRP A 322 -22.39 -17.48 3.97
CA TRP A 322 -22.70 -18.33 2.82
C TRP A 322 -22.78 -19.80 3.24
N CYS A 323 -21.77 -20.31 3.97
CA CYS A 323 -21.76 -21.69 4.44
C CYS A 323 -22.94 -21.98 5.39
N SER A 324 -23.32 -21.01 6.23
CA SER A 324 -24.43 -21.13 7.18
C SER A 324 -25.80 -21.10 6.51
N SER A 325 -25.90 -20.60 5.27
CA SER A 325 -27.11 -20.70 4.46
C SER A 325 -27.38 -22.13 3.96
N LEU A 326 -26.35 -22.97 3.88
CA LEU A 326 -26.41 -24.35 3.39
C LEU A 326 -26.28 -25.39 4.52
N PHE A 327 -25.50 -25.08 5.55
CA PHE A 327 -25.14 -25.99 6.62
C PHE A 327 -25.33 -25.35 8.00
N SER A 328 -25.21 -26.15 9.07
CA SER A 328 -25.30 -25.62 10.43
C SER A 328 -24.10 -24.75 10.80
N ARG A 329 -24.27 -23.81 11.75
CA ARG A 329 -23.13 -23.05 12.32
C ARG A 329 -22.05 -23.95 12.91
N ARG A 330 -22.42 -25.10 13.47
CA ARG A 330 -21.46 -26.09 13.98
C ARG A 330 -20.60 -26.67 12.86
N HIS A 331 -21.20 -26.93 11.70
CA HIS A 331 -20.48 -27.36 10.49
C HIS A 331 -19.46 -26.29 10.09
N SER A 332 -19.92 -25.07 9.80
CA SER A 332 -19.05 -23.95 9.38
C SER A 332 -17.85 -23.76 10.32
N ARG A 333 -18.11 -23.69 11.64
CA ARG A 333 -17.04 -23.57 12.65
C ARG A 333 -16.07 -24.74 12.67
N ALA A 334 -16.54 -25.97 12.52
CA ALA A 334 -15.66 -27.15 12.49
C ALA A 334 -14.76 -27.13 11.24
N ARG A 335 -15.28 -26.68 10.09
CA ARG A 335 -14.54 -26.60 8.83
C ARG A 335 -13.48 -25.50 8.86
N VAL A 336 -13.82 -24.31 9.34
CA VAL A 336 -12.84 -23.23 9.59
C VAL A 336 -11.78 -23.67 10.61
N SER A 337 -12.17 -24.40 11.66
CA SER A 337 -11.20 -24.90 12.65
C SER A 337 -10.23 -25.92 12.05
N LEU A 338 -10.67 -26.79 11.14
CA LEU A 338 -9.74 -27.70 10.45
C LEU A 338 -8.81 -26.91 9.52
N TRP A 339 -9.35 -25.96 8.77
CA TRP A 339 -8.58 -25.11 7.86
C TRP A 339 -7.46 -24.35 8.60
N ARG A 340 -7.75 -23.77 9.77
CA ARG A 340 -6.71 -23.15 10.62
C ARG A 340 -5.71 -24.14 11.21
N LYS A 341 -6.12 -25.37 11.51
CA LYS A 341 -5.21 -26.44 11.96
C LYS A 341 -4.23 -26.90 10.88
N LEU A 342 -4.55 -26.62 9.62
CA LEU A 342 -3.67 -26.83 8.47
C LEU A 342 -2.76 -25.62 8.23
N GLU A 343 -2.71 -24.67 9.17
CA GLU A 343 -1.87 -23.46 9.12
C GLU A 343 -2.25 -22.47 8.00
N TYR A 344 -3.44 -22.61 7.41
CA TYR A 344 -4.00 -21.58 6.52
C TYR A 344 -4.65 -20.44 7.30
N CYS A 345 -4.54 -19.24 6.76
CA CYS A 345 -5.18 -18.01 7.20
C CYS A 345 -5.56 -17.14 5.99
N GLY A 346 -6.48 -16.20 6.19
CA GLY A 346 -6.77 -15.14 5.24
C GLY A 346 -5.78 -13.99 5.40
N CYS A 347 -5.92 -12.99 4.53
CA CYS A 347 -5.28 -11.71 4.69
C CYS A 347 -5.88 -10.93 5.87
N GLY A 348 -5.16 -9.94 6.38
CA GLY A 348 -5.62 -9.06 7.46
C GLY A 348 -5.19 -9.50 8.86
N ASN A 349 -5.95 -9.06 9.87
CA ASN A 349 -5.72 -9.38 11.28
C ASN A 349 -6.93 -10.11 11.87
N ASP A 350 -6.88 -10.46 13.16
CA ASP A 350 -7.90 -11.28 13.84
C ASP A 350 -9.35 -10.75 13.71
N ASN A 351 -9.55 -9.45 13.43
CA ASN A 351 -10.87 -8.82 13.34
C ASN A 351 -11.32 -8.51 11.89
N THR A 352 -10.45 -8.68 10.91
CA THR A 352 -10.69 -8.33 9.49
C THR A 352 -10.13 -9.38 8.54
N GLU A 353 -10.27 -10.67 8.87
CA GLU A 353 -9.78 -11.75 8.00
C GLU A 353 -10.59 -11.79 6.68
N TYR A 354 -9.90 -11.66 5.55
CA TYR A 354 -10.50 -11.67 4.20
C TYR A 354 -9.65 -12.44 3.18
N PHE A 355 -10.22 -12.66 1.99
CA PHE A 355 -9.55 -13.26 0.85
C PHE A 355 -9.58 -12.32 -0.35
N GLU A 356 -8.45 -12.21 -1.05
CA GLU A 356 -8.36 -11.34 -2.23
C GLU A 356 -8.82 -12.07 -3.51
N ILE A 357 -9.52 -11.33 -4.35
CA ILE A 357 -9.80 -11.68 -5.73
C ILE A 357 -9.03 -10.72 -6.62
N SER A 358 -8.13 -11.25 -7.43
CA SER A 358 -7.27 -10.46 -8.33
C SER A 358 -8.05 -9.75 -9.43
N TYR A 359 -7.40 -8.81 -10.11
CA TYR A 359 -7.92 -8.11 -11.28
C TYR A 359 -8.54 -9.05 -12.34
N ASP A 360 -8.00 -10.26 -12.52
CA ASP A 360 -8.49 -11.25 -13.49
C ASP A 360 -9.64 -12.12 -12.97
N GLY A 361 -10.11 -11.85 -11.76
CA GLY A 361 -11.17 -12.63 -11.10
C GLY A 361 -10.68 -13.93 -10.50
N GLU A 362 -9.36 -14.13 -10.38
CA GLU A 362 -8.81 -15.32 -9.74
C GLU A 362 -8.83 -15.14 -8.21
N PRO A 363 -9.45 -16.05 -7.45
CA PRO A 363 -9.41 -16.05 -6.00
C PRO A 363 -8.07 -16.57 -5.47
N GLN A 364 -7.68 -16.10 -4.28
CA GLN A 364 -6.63 -16.71 -3.47
C GLN A 364 -6.87 -18.22 -3.26
N THR A 365 -5.77 -18.98 -3.19
CA THR A 365 -5.82 -20.43 -3.06
C THR A 365 -6.44 -20.85 -1.73
N GLU A 366 -6.19 -20.09 -0.69
CA GLU A 366 -6.67 -20.22 0.68
C GLU A 366 -8.21 -20.24 0.73
N LEU A 367 -8.85 -19.35 -0.05
CA LEU A 367 -10.31 -19.33 -0.21
C LEU A 367 -10.81 -20.62 -0.90
N LEU A 368 -10.12 -21.07 -1.95
CA LEU A 368 -10.48 -22.31 -2.65
C LEU A 368 -10.39 -23.53 -1.73
N ILE A 369 -9.34 -23.60 -0.91
CA ILE A 369 -9.13 -24.67 0.06
C ILE A 369 -10.24 -24.63 1.13
N LEU A 370 -10.56 -23.45 1.66
CA LEU A 370 -11.62 -23.31 2.65
C LEU A 370 -12.97 -23.76 2.09
N LEU A 371 -13.33 -23.32 0.89
CA LEU A 371 -14.56 -23.74 0.21
C LEU A 371 -14.60 -25.25 -0.05
N TYR A 372 -13.47 -25.82 -0.45
CA TYR A 372 -13.34 -27.27 -0.62
C TYR A 372 -13.62 -28.01 0.70
N ILE A 373 -12.97 -27.61 1.80
CA ILE A 373 -13.17 -28.21 3.13
C ILE A 373 -14.62 -28.01 3.62
N MET A 374 -15.21 -26.85 3.36
CA MET A 374 -16.61 -26.55 3.70
C MET A 374 -17.61 -27.47 3.00
N LEU A 375 -17.29 -27.89 1.77
CA LEU A 375 -18.13 -28.74 0.93
C LEU A 375 -17.81 -30.24 1.01
N LEU A 376 -16.77 -30.64 1.75
CA LEU A 376 -16.43 -32.05 1.94
C LEU A 376 -17.58 -32.80 2.65
N PRO A 377 -17.97 -34.00 2.14
CA PRO A 377 -18.89 -34.88 2.85
C PRO A 377 -18.44 -35.18 4.27
N GLU A 378 -19.39 -35.43 5.17
CA GLU A 378 -19.12 -35.60 6.61
C GLU A 378 -18.13 -36.73 6.89
N ASP A 379 -18.25 -37.87 6.21
CA ASP A 379 -17.33 -39.00 6.37
C ASP A 379 -15.90 -38.66 5.92
N ALA A 380 -15.78 -37.96 4.79
CA ALA A 380 -14.50 -37.51 4.26
C ALA A 380 -13.83 -36.48 5.18
N PHE A 381 -14.60 -35.55 5.73
CA PHE A 381 -14.10 -34.58 6.70
C PHE A 381 -13.69 -35.22 8.02
N ASN A 382 -14.48 -36.14 8.56
CA ASN A 382 -14.13 -36.82 9.80
C ASN A 382 -12.85 -37.62 9.62
N TYR A 383 -12.70 -38.31 8.50
CA TYR A 383 -11.45 -38.97 8.15
C TYR A 383 -10.30 -37.97 8.05
N PHE A 384 -10.47 -36.86 7.32
CA PHE A 384 -9.45 -35.82 7.16
C PHE A 384 -9.04 -35.23 8.52
N ALA A 385 -10.00 -34.83 9.35
CA ALA A 385 -9.78 -34.27 10.69
C ALA A 385 -9.10 -35.25 11.66
N LEU A 386 -9.42 -36.54 11.58
CA LEU A 386 -8.73 -37.57 12.36
C LEU A 386 -7.29 -37.71 11.92
N THR A 387 -7.06 -37.79 10.61
CA THR A 387 -5.71 -37.98 10.07
C THR A 387 -4.78 -36.79 10.30
N THR A 388 -5.28 -35.55 10.24
CA THR A 388 -4.51 -34.36 10.63
C THR A 388 -4.17 -34.36 12.12
N SER A 389 -5.07 -34.84 12.97
CA SER A 389 -4.85 -34.93 14.42
C SER A 389 -3.84 -36.01 14.81
N VAL A 390 -3.72 -37.08 14.02
CA VAL A 390 -2.83 -38.22 14.31
C VAL A 390 -1.42 -38.02 13.76
N SER A 391 -1.28 -37.35 12.61
CA SER A 391 -0.04 -37.43 11.83
C SER A 391 0.99 -36.34 12.14
N GLY A 392 0.60 -35.24 12.81
CA GLY A 392 1.50 -34.12 13.14
C GLY A 392 1.95 -33.31 11.91
N ASN A 393 1.82 -31.98 11.96
CA ASN A 393 2.16 -30.98 10.94
C ASN A 393 2.31 -31.49 9.50
N PHE A 394 1.19 -31.60 8.78
CA PHE A 394 1.16 -31.72 7.32
C PHE A 394 0.64 -30.41 6.72
N CYS A 395 1.39 -29.89 5.75
CA CYS A 395 1.04 -28.77 4.90
C CYS A 395 0.45 -29.37 3.60
N GLY A 396 -0.88 -29.47 3.51
CA GLY A 396 -1.53 -30.20 2.42
C GLY A 396 -3.04 -30.39 2.56
N VAL A 397 -3.69 -30.69 1.43
CA VAL A 397 -5.14 -30.97 1.36
C VAL A 397 -5.37 -32.42 0.97
N MET A 398 -6.32 -33.06 1.66
CA MET A 398 -6.79 -34.38 1.26
C MET A 398 -7.86 -34.26 0.18
N LEU A 399 -7.57 -34.80 -1.00
CA LEU A 399 -8.53 -34.88 -2.09
C LEU A 399 -9.33 -36.17 -2.04
N CYS A 400 -10.65 -36.05 -2.18
CA CYS A 400 -11.56 -37.17 -2.30
C CYS A 400 -12.13 -37.28 -3.72
N GLU A 401 -11.53 -38.11 -4.57
CA GLU A 401 -12.08 -38.45 -5.89
C GLU A 401 -12.60 -39.88 -5.94
N LYS A 402 -13.87 -40.05 -6.33
CA LYS A 402 -14.49 -41.36 -6.62
C LYS A 402 -14.24 -42.44 -5.55
N GLY A 403 -14.25 -42.05 -4.28
CA GLY A 403 -14.08 -42.96 -3.13
C GLY A 403 -12.63 -43.32 -2.79
N LYS A 404 -11.64 -42.67 -3.40
CA LYS A 404 -10.23 -42.74 -2.98
C LYS A 404 -9.80 -41.40 -2.38
N SER A 405 -9.19 -41.45 -1.19
CA SER A 405 -8.54 -40.31 -0.56
C SER A 405 -7.06 -40.29 -0.95
N THR A 406 -6.57 -39.13 -1.37
CA THR A 406 -5.14 -38.92 -1.66
C THR A 406 -4.70 -37.62 -1.01
N TRP A 407 -3.60 -37.69 -0.29
CA TRP A 407 -2.94 -36.52 0.29
C TRP A 407 -2.12 -35.82 -0.77
N ILE A 408 -2.28 -34.51 -0.89
CA ILE A 408 -1.47 -33.67 -1.76
C ILE A 408 -0.80 -32.60 -0.91
N GLU A 409 0.52 -32.51 -0.99
CA GLU A 409 1.31 -31.45 -0.36
C GLU A 409 1.00 -30.10 -1.01
N ASP A 410 1.11 -29.00 -0.26
CA ASP A 410 0.75 -27.66 -0.76
C ASP A 410 1.45 -27.26 -2.07
N SER A 411 2.70 -27.68 -2.25
CA SER A 411 3.49 -27.46 -3.47
C SER A 411 2.94 -28.16 -4.71
N GLU A 412 2.09 -29.18 -4.54
CA GLU A 412 1.50 -30.00 -5.59
C GLU A 412 -0.01 -29.73 -5.80
N ILE A 413 -0.63 -28.87 -4.98
CA ILE A 413 -2.06 -28.53 -5.09
C ILE A 413 -2.29 -27.70 -6.36
N SER A 414 -2.73 -28.36 -7.42
CA SER A 414 -3.26 -27.66 -8.58
C SER A 414 -4.64 -27.07 -8.27
N ARG A 415 -4.81 -25.76 -8.55
CA ARG A 415 -6.10 -25.04 -8.42
C ARG A 415 -7.24 -25.73 -9.15
N ASP A 416 -6.96 -26.40 -10.27
CA ASP A 416 -7.95 -27.15 -11.05
C ASP A 416 -8.64 -28.24 -10.21
N VAL A 417 -7.92 -28.81 -9.24
CA VAL A 417 -8.43 -29.91 -8.43
C VAL A 417 -9.33 -29.41 -7.31
N LEU A 418 -9.08 -28.19 -6.80
CA LEU A 418 -9.96 -27.52 -5.83
C LEU A 418 -11.25 -27.00 -6.47
N LEU A 419 -11.24 -26.69 -7.77
CA LEU A 419 -12.37 -26.13 -8.54
C LEU A 419 -13.46 -27.17 -8.90
N THR A 420 -13.94 -27.91 -7.89
CA THR A 420 -15.07 -28.82 -8.03
C THR A 420 -16.34 -28.08 -8.49
N LYS A 421 -17.33 -28.82 -9.00
CA LYS A 421 -18.61 -28.23 -9.43
C LYS A 421 -19.28 -27.42 -8.31
N ASP A 422 -19.16 -27.86 -7.07
CA ASP A 422 -19.82 -27.18 -5.94
C ASP A 422 -18.99 -26.01 -5.42
N VAL A 423 -17.66 -26.08 -5.45
CA VAL A 423 -16.78 -24.91 -5.18
C VAL A 423 -17.03 -23.81 -6.22
N ARG A 424 -17.18 -24.15 -7.50
CA ARG A 424 -17.50 -23.16 -8.55
C ARG A 424 -18.85 -22.49 -8.31
N LYS A 425 -19.87 -23.22 -7.87
CA LYS A 425 -21.16 -22.61 -7.48
C LYS A 425 -21.00 -21.72 -6.24
N ALA A 426 -20.19 -22.13 -5.27
CA ALA A 426 -19.90 -21.33 -4.08
C ALA A 426 -19.28 -19.99 -4.45
N LEU A 427 -18.28 -19.98 -5.35
CA LEU A 427 -17.66 -18.75 -5.84
C LEU A 427 -18.67 -17.82 -6.52
N VAL A 428 -19.59 -18.35 -7.33
CA VAL A 428 -20.66 -17.54 -7.95
C VAL A 428 -21.57 -16.95 -6.87
N SER A 429 -22.00 -17.76 -5.89
CA SER A 429 -22.84 -17.27 -4.79
C SER A 429 -22.13 -16.22 -3.93
N LEU A 430 -20.83 -16.38 -3.67
CA LEU A 430 -20.05 -15.39 -2.94
C LEU A 430 -19.89 -14.10 -3.74
N ALA A 431 -19.68 -14.18 -5.05
CA ALA A 431 -19.66 -13.00 -5.91
C ALA A 431 -21.00 -12.24 -5.88
N ASP A 432 -22.12 -12.97 -5.92
CA ASP A 432 -23.47 -12.37 -5.82
C ASP A 432 -23.72 -11.75 -4.44
N MET A 433 -23.33 -12.45 -3.36
CA MET A 433 -23.43 -11.92 -2.00
C MET A 433 -22.57 -10.67 -1.81
N ARG A 434 -21.32 -10.67 -2.31
CA ARG A 434 -20.40 -9.54 -2.22
C ARG A 434 -20.90 -8.33 -3.02
N GLU A 435 -21.42 -8.53 -4.23
CA GLU A 435 -21.99 -7.45 -5.04
C GLU A 435 -23.26 -6.87 -4.40
N SER A 436 -24.02 -7.68 -3.64
CA SER A 436 -25.21 -7.21 -2.94
C SER A 436 -24.94 -6.23 -1.79
N LEU A 437 -23.69 -6.12 -1.34
CA LEU A 437 -23.29 -5.19 -0.29
C LEU A 437 -23.21 -3.74 -0.79
N TYR A 438 -23.06 -3.51 -2.10
CA TYR A 438 -22.92 -2.16 -2.63
C TYR A 438 -24.20 -1.32 -2.46
N GLY A 439 -24.01 -0.09 -2.00
CA GLY A 439 -25.09 0.89 -1.90
C GLY A 439 -25.67 1.30 -3.26
N SER A 440 -26.86 1.92 -3.25
CA SER A 440 -27.55 2.38 -4.47
C SER A 440 -26.75 3.42 -5.29
N SER A 441 -25.84 4.15 -4.65
CA SER A 441 -24.91 5.10 -5.27
C SER A 441 -24.01 4.46 -6.33
N CYS A 442 -23.63 3.19 -6.14
CA CYS A 442 -22.81 2.42 -7.08
C CYS A 442 -23.50 2.06 -8.40
N PHE A 443 -24.83 2.15 -8.49
CA PHE A 443 -25.61 1.67 -9.64
C PHE A 443 -26.27 2.79 -10.44
N GLY A 444 -26.22 4.04 -9.95
CA GLY A 444 -27.10 5.12 -10.42
C GLY A 444 -26.51 6.10 -11.44
N LYS A 445 -25.18 6.14 -11.62
CA LYS A 445 -24.52 7.15 -12.48
C LYS A 445 -23.44 6.51 -13.33
N ASP A 446 -23.47 6.82 -14.63
CA ASP A 446 -22.40 6.47 -15.56
C ASP A 446 -21.19 7.34 -15.27
N LEU A 447 -20.03 6.72 -15.03
CA LEU A 447 -18.76 7.39 -14.77
C LEU A 447 -18.44 8.44 -15.85
N GLY A 448 -18.81 8.18 -17.11
CA GLY A 448 -18.61 9.12 -18.23
C GLY A 448 -19.37 10.44 -18.10
N THR A 449 -20.33 10.53 -17.17
CA THR A 449 -21.12 11.74 -16.89
C THR A 449 -20.63 12.54 -15.69
N VAL A 450 -19.68 12.00 -14.91
CA VAL A 450 -19.16 12.64 -13.70
C VAL A 450 -17.76 13.20 -13.97
N CYS A 451 -17.63 14.52 -13.86
CA CYS A 451 -16.34 15.17 -14.02
C CYS A 451 -15.47 14.96 -12.77
N CYS A 452 -14.29 14.34 -12.95
CA CYS A 452 -13.31 14.14 -11.89
C CYS A 452 -12.85 15.44 -11.22
N VAL A 453 -13.03 16.60 -11.86
CA VAL A 453 -12.65 17.91 -11.31
C VAL A 453 -13.75 18.52 -10.43
N GLN A 454 -15.02 18.29 -10.76
CA GLN A 454 -16.15 18.95 -10.10
C GLN A 454 -16.68 18.17 -8.89
N ASP A 455 -16.64 16.83 -8.94
CA ASP A 455 -17.12 15.97 -7.87
C ASP A 455 -16.15 14.80 -7.64
N ARG A 456 -14.95 15.13 -7.12
CA ARG A 456 -13.85 14.18 -6.89
C ARG A 456 -14.27 12.98 -6.05
N LYS A 457 -15.02 13.20 -4.97
CA LYS A 457 -15.47 12.13 -4.06
C LYS A 457 -16.36 11.15 -4.80
N LEU A 458 -17.36 11.66 -5.51
CA LEU A 458 -18.27 10.82 -6.29
C LEU A 458 -17.53 10.09 -7.41
N TYR A 459 -16.67 10.79 -8.16
CA TYR A 459 -15.91 10.20 -9.25
C TYR A 459 -15.06 9.01 -8.77
N HIS A 460 -14.21 9.21 -7.76
CA HIS A 460 -13.33 8.15 -7.27
C HIS A 460 -14.08 7.02 -6.57
N SER A 461 -15.22 7.31 -5.94
CA SER A 461 -16.08 6.27 -5.36
C SER A 461 -16.75 5.41 -6.43
N LEU A 462 -17.24 6.03 -7.52
CA LEU A 462 -17.81 5.31 -8.65
C LEU A 462 -16.74 4.47 -9.37
N MET A 463 -15.55 5.02 -9.59
CA MET A 463 -14.41 4.28 -10.14
C MET A 463 -14.08 3.04 -9.33
N LEU A 464 -13.94 3.19 -8.00
CA LEU A 464 -13.64 2.07 -7.12
C LEU A 464 -14.74 1.01 -7.21
N CYS A 465 -16.00 1.42 -7.09
CA CYS A 465 -17.12 0.49 -7.14
C CYS A 465 -17.25 -0.23 -8.50
N GLU A 466 -17.04 0.49 -9.60
CA GLU A 466 -17.05 -0.09 -10.95
C GLU A 466 -15.92 -1.11 -11.12
N SER A 467 -14.71 -0.78 -10.66
CA SER A 467 -13.56 -1.69 -10.71
C SER A 467 -13.80 -2.98 -9.94
N GLU A 468 -14.27 -2.89 -8.69
CA GLU A 468 -14.56 -4.07 -7.86
C GLU A 468 -15.67 -4.93 -8.49
N ARG A 469 -16.74 -4.31 -9.01
CA ARG A 469 -17.83 -5.04 -9.70
C ARG A 469 -17.36 -5.73 -10.98
N MET A 470 -16.42 -5.14 -11.71
CA MET A 470 -15.80 -5.76 -12.87
C MET A 470 -14.98 -6.99 -12.47
N ILE A 471 -14.26 -6.94 -11.34
CA ILE A 471 -13.57 -8.11 -10.79
C ILE A 471 -14.57 -9.20 -10.39
N LEU A 472 -15.67 -8.86 -9.70
CA LEU A 472 -16.70 -9.85 -9.33
C LEU A 472 -17.36 -10.50 -10.56
N LYS A 473 -17.51 -9.76 -11.66
CA LYS A 473 -17.95 -10.32 -12.96
C LYS A 473 -16.92 -11.29 -13.53
N LYS A 474 -15.62 -10.96 -13.45
CA LYS A 474 -14.54 -11.86 -13.85
C LYS A 474 -14.47 -13.11 -12.95
N LEU A 475 -14.69 -12.98 -11.64
CA LEU A 475 -14.79 -14.12 -10.72
C LEU A 475 -15.91 -15.10 -11.10
N ARG A 476 -17.08 -14.59 -11.48
CA ARG A 476 -18.17 -15.44 -12.01
C ARG A 476 -17.75 -16.15 -13.30
N THR A 477 -16.99 -15.47 -14.15
CA THR A 477 -16.45 -16.05 -15.39
C THR A 477 -15.42 -17.14 -15.08
N TYR A 478 -14.48 -16.87 -14.16
CA TYR A 478 -13.51 -17.84 -13.65
C TYR A 478 -14.21 -19.11 -13.13
N ALA A 479 -15.25 -18.93 -12.31
CA ALA A 479 -16.05 -20.04 -11.81
C ALA A 479 -16.85 -20.79 -12.91
N ALA A 480 -17.33 -20.10 -13.95
CA ALA A 480 -18.06 -20.71 -15.04
C ALA A 480 -17.13 -21.52 -15.98
N VAL A 481 -15.96 -20.98 -16.31
CA VAL A 481 -15.05 -21.51 -17.33
C VAL A 481 -14.36 -22.80 -16.89
N GLY A 482 -14.12 -23.01 -15.59
CA GLY A 482 -13.58 -24.25 -15.00
C GLY A 482 -12.69 -25.13 -15.91
N SER A 483 -11.36 -25.01 -15.81
CA SER A 483 -10.36 -25.83 -16.52
C SER A 483 -10.37 -25.86 -18.07
N GLN A 484 -11.14 -24.99 -18.77
CA GLN A 484 -11.05 -24.95 -20.25
C GLN A 484 -9.68 -24.50 -20.79
N LEU A 485 -8.83 -23.88 -19.97
CA LEU A 485 -7.44 -23.55 -20.32
C LEU A 485 -6.56 -24.79 -20.59
N SER A 486 -6.86 -25.96 -20.00
CA SER A 486 -6.01 -27.15 -20.19
C SER A 486 -6.18 -27.84 -21.56
N SER A 487 -7.26 -27.57 -22.30
CA SER A 487 -7.50 -28.24 -23.60
C SER A 487 -6.74 -27.61 -24.77
N THR A 488 -6.34 -26.34 -24.62
CA THR A 488 -5.59 -25.60 -25.64
C THR A 488 -4.08 -25.79 -25.45
N GLU A 489 -3.61 -25.91 -24.21
CA GLU A 489 -2.20 -26.21 -23.90
C GLU A 489 -1.85 -27.69 -24.06
N ARG A 490 -2.76 -28.64 -23.73
CA ARG A 490 -2.53 -30.05 -24.07
C ARG A 490 -2.53 -30.32 -25.57
N ARG A 491 -3.26 -29.52 -26.38
CA ARG A 491 -3.22 -29.64 -27.85
C ARG A 491 -2.00 -28.98 -28.47
N SER A 492 -1.38 -27.99 -27.83
CA SER A 492 -0.13 -27.38 -28.30
C SER A 492 1.10 -28.19 -27.90
N SER A 493 1.09 -28.87 -26.73
CA SER A 493 2.17 -29.77 -26.31
C SER A 493 2.19 -31.09 -27.11
N LEU A 494 1.02 -31.71 -27.35
CA LEU A 494 0.92 -32.93 -28.17
C LEU A 494 1.23 -32.71 -29.66
N ARG A 495 1.15 -31.46 -30.16
CA ARG A 495 1.59 -31.12 -31.53
C ARG A 495 3.08 -30.87 -31.64
N LYS A 496 3.76 -30.45 -30.55
CA LYS A 496 5.21 -30.28 -30.53
C LYS A 496 5.94 -31.63 -30.39
N GLU A 497 5.40 -32.59 -29.64
CA GLU A 497 5.99 -33.94 -29.53
C GLU A 497 5.81 -34.78 -30.81
N ALA A 498 4.73 -34.58 -31.57
CA ALA A 498 4.52 -35.28 -32.84
C ALA A 498 5.42 -34.79 -33.99
N HIS A 499 6.07 -33.63 -33.84
CA HIS A 499 7.00 -33.08 -34.85
C HIS A 499 8.49 -33.32 -34.55
N MET A 500 8.83 -33.85 -33.38
CA MET A 500 10.20 -34.23 -33.03
C MET A 500 10.52 -35.72 -33.27
N ASN A 501 9.55 -36.54 -33.70
CA ASN A 501 9.71 -37.97 -33.98
C ASN A 501 9.39 -38.35 -35.43
N LYS A 502 9.73 -37.51 -36.41
CA LYS A 502 9.76 -37.87 -37.83
C LYS A 502 11.02 -37.40 -38.52
#